data_AF-A0A7I7SZZ0-F1
#
_entry.id   AF-A0A7I7SZZ0-F1
#
_cell.length_a   1.000
_cell.length_b   1.000
_cell.length_c   1.000
_cell.angle_alpha   90.00
_cell.angle_beta   90.00
_cell.angle_gamma   90.00
#
_symmetry.space_group_name_H-M   'P 1'
#
loop_
_entity.id
_entity.type
_entity.pdbx_description
1 polymer ?
#
loop_
_entity_poly.entity_id
_entity_poly.type
_entity_poly.pdbx_seq_one_letter_code
_entity_poly.pdbx_strand_id
1 'polypeptide(L)' 'MDTDVLDVPHATAGVVSPTVTLPVADGTSLLGTWRSVVLVDLNRDNPRRSVRLSFVGG' A
#
# COMPACT_ATOMS: atom_id res chain seq x y z
N MET A 1 -27.51 -18.66 9.29
CA MET A 1 -26.15 -18.86 8.75
C MET A 1 -26.13 -18.10 7.45
N ASP A 2 -25.71 -16.84 7.56
CA ASP A 2 -25.67 -15.88 6.47
C ASP A 2 -24.18 -15.68 6.15
N THR A 3 -23.73 -16.18 5.01
CA THR A 3 -22.35 -16.02 4.54
C THR A 3 -22.20 -14.67 3.87
N ASP A 4 -22.39 -13.59 4.63
CA ASP A 4 -22.18 -12.20 4.20
C ASP A 4 -21.02 -11.54 4.99
N VAL A 5 -20.22 -12.34 5.71
CA VAL A 5 -19.04 -11.88 6.47
C VAL A 5 -17.77 -11.83 5.61
N LEU A 6 -17.86 -12.15 4.32
CA LEU A 6 -16.73 -12.14 3.38
C LEU A 6 -17.08 -11.38 2.10
N ASP A 7 -17.63 -10.17 2.25
CA ASP A 7 -17.48 -9.17 1.19
C ASP A 7 -16.02 -8.67 1.23
N VAL A 8 -15.26 -8.97 0.18
CA VAL A 8 -13.79 -9.01 0.19
C VAL A 8 -13.11 -7.70 -0.28
N PRO A 9 -13.28 -6.55 0.41
CA PRO A 9 -12.25 -5.50 0.39
C PRO A 9 -11.68 -5.13 1.77
N HIS A 10 -12.18 -5.69 2.88
CA HIS A 10 -11.77 -5.24 4.22
C HIS A 10 -10.65 -6.11 4.83
N ALA A 11 -10.62 -7.40 4.50
CA ALA A 11 -9.68 -8.36 5.06
C ALA A 11 -8.22 -8.11 4.60
N THR A 12 -8.01 -7.58 3.39
CA THR A 12 -6.68 -7.34 2.81
C THR A 12 -5.88 -6.28 3.59
N ALA A 13 -6.56 -5.25 4.11
CA ALA A 13 -5.93 -4.22 4.94
C ALA A 13 -5.41 -4.79 6.28
N GLY A 14 -5.91 -5.96 6.71
CA GLY A 14 -5.43 -6.63 7.92
C GLY A 14 -4.09 -7.36 7.76
N VAL A 15 -3.66 -7.64 6.52
CA VAL A 15 -2.42 -8.40 6.24
C VAL A 15 -1.29 -7.51 5.74
N VAL A 16 -1.62 -6.49 4.94
CA VAL A 16 -0.64 -5.54 4.38
C VAL A 16 -0.95 -4.15 4.89
N SER A 17 0.05 -3.48 5.46
CA SER A 17 -0.07 -2.09 5.91
C SER A 17 -0.51 -1.18 4.75
N PRO A 18 -1.45 -0.26 4.95
CA PRO A 18 -1.89 0.68 3.91
C PRO A 18 -0.83 1.74 3.58
N THR A 19 0.25 1.83 4.37
CA THR A 19 1.34 2.80 4.17
C THR A 19 2.70 2.18 4.45
N VAL A 20 3.73 2.78 3.85
CA VAL A 20 5.14 2.49 4.10
C VAL A 20 5.93 3.80 4.12
N THR A 21 6.90 3.91 5.02
CA THR A 21 7.86 5.02 5.06
C THR A 21 9.19 4.56 4.50
N LEU A 22 9.77 5.35 3.61
CA LEU A 22 11.02 5.04 2.92
C LEU A 22 12.05 6.14 3.21
N PRO A 23 13.26 5.78 3.66
CA PRO A 23 14.34 6.75 3.76
C PRO A 23 14.82 7.19 2.37
N VAL A 24 15.15 8.47 2.26
CA VAL A 24 15.69 9.10 1.05
C VAL A 24 16.96 9.85 1.44
N ALA A 25 18.03 9.65 0.67
CA ALA A 25 19.27 10.43 0.78
C ALA A 25 19.73 10.82 -0.63
N ASP A 26 20.27 12.03 -0.78
CA ASP A 26 20.73 12.59 -2.06
C ASP A 26 19.68 12.46 -3.18
N GLY A 27 18.40 12.65 -2.84
CA GLY A 27 17.27 12.57 -3.77
C GLY A 27 16.89 11.15 -4.20
N THR A 28 17.52 10.10 -3.65
CA THR A 28 17.30 8.71 -4.03
C THR A 28 16.74 7.88 -2.88
N SER A 29 15.74 7.03 -3.15
CA SER A 29 15.23 6.08 -2.15
C SER A 29 16.28 5.05 -1.77
N LEU A 30 16.47 4.80 -0.47
CA LEU A 30 17.44 3.80 0.02
C LEU A 30 16.84 2.39 0.11
N LEU A 31 16.10 1.98 -0.92
CA LEU A 31 15.66 0.60 -1.05
C LEU A 31 16.87 -0.29 -1.33
N GLY A 32 16.92 -1.46 -0.69
CA GLY A 32 17.93 -2.48 -1.00
C GLY A 32 17.73 -3.04 -2.41
N THR A 33 18.79 -3.60 -2.99
CA THR A 33 18.85 -4.09 -4.39
C THR A 33 17.66 -4.97 -4.81
N TRP A 34 17.12 -5.76 -3.88
CA TRP A 34 16.03 -6.71 -4.13
C TRP A 34 14.68 -6.26 -3.54
N ARG A 35 14.56 -5.01 -3.09
CA ARG A 35 13.33 -4.48 -2.48
C ARG A 35 12.61 -3.56 -3.46
N SER A 36 11.29 -3.74 -3.55
CA SER A 36 10.40 -2.91 -4.36
C SER A 36 9.19 -2.45 -3.54
N VAL A 37 8.59 -1.34 -3.95
CA VAL A 37 7.33 -0.82 -3.41
C VAL A 37 6.24 -1.16 -4.41
N VAL A 38 5.20 -1.84 -3.93
CA VAL A 38 4.09 -2.30 -4.77
C VAL A 38 2.78 -1.83 -4.17
N LEU A 39 1.90 -1.29 -5.01
CA LEU A 39 0.52 -1.00 -4.66
C LEU A 39 -0.28 -2.31 -4.76
N VAL A 40 -0.76 -2.81 -3.62
CA VAL A 40 -1.66 -3.98 -3.55
C VAL A 40 -3.06 -3.49 -3.25
N ASP A 41 -3.98 -3.69 -4.18
CA ASP A 41 -5.40 -3.47 -3.91
C ASP A 41 -6.25 -4.44 -4.75
N LEU A 42 -6.92 -5.34 -4.03
CA LEU A 42 -7.69 -6.46 -4.54
C LEU A 42 -9.16 -6.07 -4.86
N ASN A 43 -9.57 -4.83 -4.60
CA ASN A 43 -10.93 -4.36 -4.83
C ASN A 43 -11.17 -4.06 -6.32
N ARG A 44 -11.81 -5.00 -7.01
CA ARG A 44 -12.11 -4.86 -8.46
C ARG A 44 -13.09 -3.73 -8.77
N ASP A 45 -13.93 -3.34 -7.80
CA ASP A 45 -14.95 -2.30 -8.00
C ASP A 45 -14.36 -0.88 -7.94
N ASN A 46 -13.08 -0.75 -7.59
CA ASN A 46 -12.36 0.52 -7.61
C ASN A 46 -11.50 0.66 -8.89
N PRO A 47 -12.03 1.24 -9.98
CA PRO A 47 -11.30 1.37 -11.24
C PRO A 47 -10.20 2.44 -11.20
N ARG A 48 -10.15 3.28 -10.16
CA ARG A 48 -9.16 4.36 -10.04
C ARG A 48 -8.44 4.29 -8.71
N ARG A 49 -7.13 4.07 -8.77
CA ARG A 49 -6.29 4.00 -7.57
C ARG A 49 -5.55 5.30 -7.36
N SER A 50 -5.56 5.82 -6.14
CA SER A 50 -4.82 7.02 -5.76
C SER A 50 -3.80 6.70 -4.69
N VAL A 51 -2.56 7.14 -4.90
CA VAL A 51 -1.46 7.01 -3.94
C VAL A 51 -1.04 8.42 -3.53
N ARG A 52 -0.96 8.67 -2.22
CA ARG A 52 -0.44 9.92 -1.68
C ARG A 52 1.01 9.74 -1.29
N LEU A 53 1.89 10.54 -1.89
CA LEU A 53 3.28 10.68 -1.47
C LEU A 53 3.39 11.92 -0.60
N SER A 54 4.14 11.83 0.50
CA SER A 54 4.41 12.97 1.38
C SER A 54 5.89 12.96 1.74
N PHE A 55 6.56 14.08 1.45
CA PHE A 55 7.98 14.26 1.71
C PHE A 55 8.12 15.15 2.94
N VAL A 56 8.82 14.65 3.94
CA VAL A 56 9.11 15.39 5.17
C VAL A 56 10.61 15.63 5.17
N GLY A 57 11.01 16.89 5.21
CA GLY A 57 12.41 17.30 5.35
C GLY A 57 12.82 17.35 6.82
N GLY A 58 14.10 17.13 7.07
CA GLY A 58 14.76 17.23 8.37
C GLY A 58 16.24 17.50 8.18
#